data_AF-A0AAD1TQD1-F1
#
_entry.id   AF-A0AAD1TQD1-F1
#
_cell.length_a   1.000
_cell.length_b   1.000
_cell.length_c   1.000
_cell.angle_alpha   90.00
_cell.angle_beta   90.00
_cell.angle_gamma   90.00
#
_symmetry.space_group_name_H-M   'P 1'
#
loop_
_entity.id
_entity.type
_entity.pdbx_description
1 polymer ?
#
loop_
_entity_poly.entity_id
_entity_poly.type
_entity_poly.pdbx_seq_one_letter_code
_entity_poly.pdbx_strand_id
1 'polypeptide(L)'
;VSLDTLYMTAVKHIFEKSLRPKALKLKNNETSSIITKETAKTVKTIQSYLQSISNPEWAAAIAHRLAQELPTGPDKIHALKFCLHLAEKWKNTLSPKEEAHDRAELLIKKLGVQYQRSATENVLISHKLDSAEFLKQIGKPANLIVSLYEHSSVEKRIRIPTGRDYPDIHTAAKQISDVNNLNMSKIRDVLLEKWLCPVALPQATKNKDVFGDVQGDEDLRRVIYLLQPYPIDFSSRMLYAIATSATSPIGDNQLTFAHRRRALQCLIHLADTDTVVSLIKKPIDQVKSYLKCCIFLSEFEILNIPYTLDSFHSSPKEGMIKGLWKNHSHEPRAVWLVTELSLEYHVYDPHLWSGLLQKLLGFNMITYLRKVLVAITGVHCLWEISNFSRAWRSVILAPFISASCPPSPSQVEECYQSFLLLLKCPVLAELDLVGIAKQYAQVDLPAFTLGCLLLIPHMEKREQQIQCFLSTCNPETILQQESDYMSTGEVSGFALQVRSSLPRKLSEKPQWPDLRHLLKTCPFSCVNRVSPQLAQIRPAFKKGEHPR
;
A
#
# COMPACT_ATOMS: atom_id res chain seq x y z
N VAL A 1 -25.83 -46.46 47.91
CA VAL A 1 -25.42 -45.51 46.84
C VAL A 1 -24.30 -44.66 47.41
N SER A 2 -23.13 -44.59 46.77
CA SER A 2 -22.05 -43.72 47.26
C SER A 2 -22.43 -42.25 47.10
N LEU A 3 -21.93 -41.39 48.00
CA LEU A 3 -22.21 -39.95 47.96
C LEU A 3 -21.80 -39.34 46.60
N ASP A 4 -20.68 -39.80 46.03
CA ASP A 4 -20.21 -39.43 44.69
C ASP A 4 -21.22 -39.76 43.59
N THR A 5 -21.88 -40.93 43.67
CA THR A 5 -22.88 -41.35 42.67
C THR A 5 -24.14 -40.47 42.78
N LEU A 6 -24.51 -40.06 44.00
CA LEU A 6 -25.59 -39.10 44.26
C LEU A 6 -25.28 -37.73 43.66
N TYR A 7 -24.09 -37.17 43.92
CA TYR A 7 -23.67 -35.90 43.33
C TYR A 7 -23.61 -35.96 41.81
N MET A 8 -23.05 -37.02 41.23
CA MET A 8 -23.02 -37.20 39.78
C MET A 8 -24.41 -37.25 39.14
N THR A 9 -25.36 -37.93 39.79
CA THR A 9 -26.74 -38.05 39.29
C THR A 9 -27.48 -36.72 39.41
N ALA A 10 -27.31 -36.02 40.54
CA ALA A 10 -27.88 -34.70 40.76
C ALA A 10 -27.38 -33.68 39.73
N VAL A 11 -26.07 -33.65 39.47
CA VAL A 11 -25.44 -32.78 38.47
C VAL A 11 -26.01 -33.02 37.07
N LYS A 12 -26.11 -34.29 36.63
CA LYS A 12 -26.70 -34.64 35.33
C LYS A 12 -28.15 -34.20 35.24
N HIS A 13 -28.97 -34.54 36.23
CA HIS A 13 -30.39 -34.21 36.25
C HIS A 13 -30.63 -32.69 36.21
N ILE A 14 -29.87 -31.93 37.01
CA ILE A 14 -29.97 -30.47 37.02
C ILE A 14 -29.58 -29.89 35.67
N PHE A 15 -28.48 -30.35 35.07
CA PHE A 15 -28.04 -29.90 33.75
C PHE A 15 -29.09 -30.20 32.66
N GLU A 16 -29.60 -31.43 32.60
CA GLU A 16 -30.60 -31.86 31.61
C GLU A 16 -31.90 -31.08 31.73
N LYS A 17 -32.37 -30.80 32.94
CA LYS A 17 -33.64 -30.09 33.15
C LYS A 17 -33.54 -28.59 32.86
N SER A 18 -32.40 -27.96 33.16
CA SER A 18 -32.31 -26.50 33.24
C SER A 18 -31.41 -25.83 32.19
N LEU A 19 -30.35 -26.50 31.75
CA LEU A 19 -29.33 -25.93 30.87
C LEU A 19 -29.39 -26.53 29.46
N ARG A 20 -29.59 -27.85 29.32
CA ARG A 20 -29.62 -28.55 28.03
C ARG A 20 -30.69 -28.02 27.05
N PRO A 21 -31.95 -27.73 27.46
CA PRO A 21 -32.96 -27.19 26.55
C PRO A 21 -32.59 -25.80 26.02
N LYS A 22 -31.90 -24.99 26.84
CA LYS A 22 -31.44 -23.65 26.46
C LYS A 22 -30.22 -23.73 25.54
N ALA A 23 -29.29 -24.66 25.79
CA ALA A 23 -28.15 -24.94 24.91
C ALA A 23 -28.59 -25.35 23.49
N LEU A 24 -29.61 -26.19 23.38
CA LEU A 24 -30.17 -26.61 22.08
C LEU A 24 -30.84 -25.44 21.33
N LYS A 25 -31.55 -24.55 22.04
CA LYS A 25 -32.17 -23.36 21.44
C LYS A 25 -31.12 -22.36 20.93
N LEU A 26 -30.02 -22.18 21.66
CA LEU A 26 -28.92 -21.29 21.25
C LEU A 26 -28.23 -21.75 19.97
N LYS A 27 -28.18 -23.06 19.71
CA LYS A 27 -27.61 -23.60 18.48
C LYS A 27 -28.38 -23.16 17.22
N ASN A 28 -29.61 -22.66 17.39
CA ASN A 28 -30.53 -22.28 16.32
C ASN A 28 -30.82 -20.75 16.26
N ASN A 29 -30.38 -19.95 17.24
CA ASN A 29 -30.69 -18.50 17.36
C ASN A 29 -29.44 -17.66 17.71
N GLU A 30 -29.41 -16.38 17.30
CA GLU A 30 -28.32 -15.38 17.48
C GLU A 30 -28.07 -14.91 18.94
N THR A 31 -28.46 -15.66 19.96
CA THR A 31 -28.17 -15.31 21.38
C THR A 31 -26.78 -15.80 21.78
N SER A 32 -26.01 -14.99 22.52
CA SER A 32 -24.59 -15.26 22.82
C SER A 32 -24.30 -16.03 24.12
N SER A 33 -25.27 -16.20 25.02
CA SER A 33 -25.08 -16.94 26.29
C SER A 33 -26.36 -17.60 26.81
N ILE A 34 -26.19 -18.79 27.38
CA ILE A 34 -27.15 -19.59 28.16
C ILE A 34 -27.23 -19.08 29.62
N ILE A 35 -26.21 -18.36 30.09
CA ILE A 35 -26.10 -17.86 31.46
C ILE A 35 -26.85 -16.53 31.57
N THR A 36 -27.99 -16.60 32.26
CA THR A 36 -28.87 -15.50 32.65
C THR A 36 -28.82 -15.36 34.17
N LYS A 37 -29.38 -14.27 34.72
CA LYS A 37 -29.51 -14.08 36.17
C LYS A 37 -30.14 -15.30 36.88
N GLU A 38 -31.05 -15.99 36.20
CA GLU A 38 -31.72 -17.19 36.69
C GLU A 38 -30.84 -18.45 36.61
N THR A 39 -30.16 -18.69 35.48
CA THR A 39 -29.33 -19.89 35.28
C THR A 39 -27.96 -19.81 35.95
N ALA A 40 -27.48 -18.62 36.31
CA ALA A 40 -26.24 -18.42 37.04
C ALA A 40 -26.23 -19.13 38.41
N LYS A 41 -27.37 -19.14 39.12
CA LYS A 41 -27.50 -19.89 40.38
C LYS A 41 -27.35 -21.39 40.13
N THR A 42 -27.97 -21.90 39.08
CA THR A 42 -27.91 -23.31 38.71
C THR A 42 -26.50 -23.76 38.34
N VAL A 43 -25.75 -22.94 37.58
CA VAL A 43 -24.34 -23.23 37.24
C VAL A 43 -23.50 -23.30 38.51
N LYS A 44 -23.68 -22.38 39.47
CA LYS A 44 -22.98 -22.43 40.76
C LYS A 44 -23.32 -23.69 41.56
N THR A 45 -24.59 -24.11 41.59
CA THR A 45 -25.00 -25.36 42.26
C THR A 45 -24.32 -26.57 41.61
N ILE A 46 -24.28 -26.65 40.28
CA ILE A 46 -23.57 -27.71 39.56
C ILE A 46 -22.08 -27.71 39.94
N GLN A 47 -21.42 -26.54 39.92
CA GLN A 47 -20.01 -26.43 40.30
C GLN A 47 -19.76 -26.87 41.74
N SER A 48 -20.62 -26.52 42.70
CA SER A 48 -20.49 -26.95 44.09
C SER A 48 -20.62 -28.47 44.25
N TYR A 49 -21.53 -29.11 43.52
CA TYR A 49 -21.67 -30.56 43.55
C TYR A 49 -20.47 -31.25 42.89
N LEU A 50 -19.96 -30.73 41.78
CA LEU A 50 -18.74 -31.23 41.14
C LEU A 50 -17.52 -31.17 42.07
N GLN A 51 -17.39 -30.10 42.84
CA GLN A 51 -16.30 -29.95 43.82
C GLN A 51 -16.46 -30.85 45.05
N SER A 52 -17.68 -31.34 45.32
CA SER A 52 -18.00 -32.20 46.47
C SER A 52 -17.81 -33.70 46.19
N ILE A 53 -17.54 -34.07 44.94
CA ILE A 53 -17.21 -35.46 44.55
C ILE A 53 -15.82 -35.80 45.11
N SER A 54 -15.74 -36.87 45.90
CA SER A 54 -14.50 -37.33 46.53
C SER A 54 -13.48 -37.86 45.52
N ASN A 55 -13.94 -38.57 44.48
CA ASN A 55 -13.05 -39.02 43.40
C ASN A 55 -12.76 -37.89 42.38
N PRO A 56 -11.53 -37.36 42.33
CA PRO A 56 -11.19 -36.23 41.46
C PRO A 56 -11.20 -36.59 39.96
N GLU A 57 -10.93 -37.84 39.58
CA GLU A 57 -11.03 -38.33 38.20
C GLU A 57 -12.49 -38.28 37.73
N TRP A 58 -13.42 -38.72 38.58
CA TRP A 58 -14.85 -38.71 38.27
C TRP A 58 -15.40 -37.28 38.18
N ALA A 59 -14.97 -36.40 39.09
CA ALA A 59 -15.33 -34.99 39.07
C ALA A 59 -14.91 -34.31 37.75
N ALA A 60 -13.67 -34.53 37.31
CA ALA A 60 -13.16 -33.97 36.06
C ALA A 60 -13.86 -34.58 34.83
N ALA A 61 -14.09 -35.90 34.82
CA ALA A 61 -14.73 -36.59 33.69
C ALA A 61 -16.18 -36.16 33.48
N ILE A 62 -16.96 -36.01 34.56
CA ILE A 62 -18.35 -35.58 34.45
C ILE A 62 -18.45 -34.10 34.09
N ALA A 63 -17.58 -33.24 34.63
CA ALA A 63 -17.50 -31.83 34.24
C ALA A 63 -17.18 -31.70 32.73
N HIS A 64 -16.22 -32.48 32.24
CA HIS A 64 -15.84 -32.49 30.83
C HIS A 64 -17.01 -32.90 29.93
N ARG A 65 -17.76 -33.95 30.32
CA ARG A 65 -18.96 -34.40 29.59
C ARG A 65 -19.98 -33.29 29.45
N LEU A 66 -20.29 -32.58 30.53
CA LEU A 66 -21.25 -31.46 30.49
C LEU A 66 -20.75 -30.31 29.60
N ALA A 67 -19.45 -30.00 29.65
CA ALA A 67 -18.85 -28.97 28.81
C ALA A 67 -18.96 -29.29 27.30
N GLN A 68 -18.96 -30.57 26.91
CA GLN A 68 -19.14 -30.97 25.50
C GLN A 68 -20.55 -30.71 24.96
N GLU A 69 -21.55 -30.68 25.84
CA GLU A 69 -22.95 -30.42 25.45
C GLU A 69 -23.24 -28.93 25.23
N LEU A 70 -22.31 -28.04 25.61
CA LEU A 70 -22.46 -26.61 25.40
C LEU A 70 -22.04 -26.20 23.97
N PRO A 71 -22.77 -25.26 23.34
CA PRO A 71 -22.38 -24.67 22.06
C PRO A 71 -21.09 -23.86 22.22
N THR A 72 -20.34 -23.67 21.14
CA THR A 72 -19.17 -22.77 21.15
C THR A 72 -19.61 -21.37 21.56
N GLY A 73 -18.90 -20.78 22.52
CA GLY A 73 -19.22 -19.46 23.05
C GLY A 73 -18.62 -19.26 24.44
N PRO A 74 -18.92 -18.14 25.10
CA PRO A 74 -18.35 -17.78 26.40
C PRO A 74 -18.63 -18.85 27.46
N ASP A 75 -19.83 -19.45 27.46
CA ASP A 75 -20.21 -20.42 28.49
C ASP A 75 -19.41 -21.72 28.41
N LYS A 76 -19.16 -22.22 27.19
CA LYS A 76 -18.31 -23.40 26.97
C LYS A 76 -16.87 -23.14 27.38
N ILE A 77 -16.35 -21.94 27.11
CA ILE A 77 -15.00 -21.52 27.53
C ILE A 77 -14.90 -21.53 29.06
N HIS A 78 -15.89 -20.97 29.76
CA HIS A 78 -15.95 -21.00 31.23
C HIS A 78 -16.03 -22.44 31.77
N ALA A 79 -16.85 -23.29 31.17
CA ALA A 79 -16.97 -24.69 31.56
C ALA A 79 -15.65 -25.46 31.35
N LEU A 80 -14.98 -25.29 30.20
CA LEU A 80 -13.69 -25.91 29.91
C LEU A 80 -12.59 -25.41 30.86
N LYS A 81 -12.57 -24.11 31.20
CA LYS A 81 -11.64 -23.55 32.19
C LYS A 81 -11.86 -24.17 33.59
N PHE A 82 -13.12 -24.39 33.97
CA PHE A 82 -13.45 -25.10 35.21
C PHE A 82 -13.03 -26.57 35.17
N CYS A 83 -13.18 -27.26 34.02
CA CYS A 83 -12.69 -28.63 33.84
C CYS A 83 -11.17 -28.71 34.00
N LEU A 84 -10.42 -27.75 33.44
CA LEU A 84 -8.97 -27.66 33.60
C LEU A 84 -8.59 -27.52 35.07
N HIS A 85 -9.26 -26.63 35.81
CA HIS A 85 -9.03 -26.47 37.25
C HIS A 85 -9.23 -27.77 38.04
N LEU A 86 -10.29 -28.53 37.75
CA LEU A 86 -10.52 -29.83 38.40
C LEU A 86 -9.44 -30.86 38.03
N ALA A 87 -9.00 -30.90 36.77
CA ALA A 87 -7.97 -31.81 36.31
C ALA A 87 -6.58 -31.45 36.88
N GLU A 88 -6.25 -30.18 37.02
CA GLU A 88 -5.04 -29.70 37.70
C GLU A 88 -5.06 -30.05 39.19
N LYS A 89 -6.20 -29.83 39.86
CA LYS A 89 -6.39 -30.24 41.26
C LYS A 89 -6.20 -31.74 41.41
N TRP A 90 -6.75 -32.54 40.49
CA TRP A 90 -6.55 -33.99 40.47
C TRP A 90 -5.07 -34.34 40.36
N LYS A 91 -4.34 -33.77 39.38
CA LYS A 91 -2.91 -34.01 39.22
C LYS A 91 -2.11 -33.68 40.49
N ASN A 92 -2.41 -32.55 41.12
CA ASN A 92 -1.70 -32.07 42.32
C ASN A 92 -1.93 -32.94 43.57
N THR A 93 -2.98 -33.76 43.60
CA THR A 93 -3.25 -34.70 44.70
C THR A 93 -2.50 -36.03 44.57
N LEU A 94 -1.83 -36.29 43.45
CA LEU A 94 -1.20 -37.56 43.13
C LEU A 94 0.33 -37.48 43.22
N SER A 95 0.97 -38.60 43.55
CA SER A 95 2.42 -38.75 43.40
C SER A 95 2.82 -38.94 41.92
N PRO A 96 3.98 -38.43 41.47
CA PRO A 96 4.44 -38.58 40.08
C PRO A 96 4.64 -40.02 39.60
N LYS A 97 4.67 -40.99 40.52
CA LYS A 97 4.86 -42.42 40.21
C LYS A 97 3.55 -43.18 39.95
N GLU A 98 2.40 -42.54 40.16
CA GLU A 98 1.09 -43.17 40.01
C GLU A 98 0.62 -43.10 38.56
N GLU A 99 0.10 -44.20 37.99
CA GLU A 99 -0.50 -44.22 36.65
C GLU A 99 -1.67 -43.21 36.49
N ALA A 100 -2.32 -42.87 37.60
CA ALA A 100 -3.36 -41.84 37.63
C ALA A 100 -2.80 -40.44 37.31
N HIS A 101 -1.52 -40.18 37.62
CA HIS A 101 -0.87 -38.90 37.33
C HIS A 101 -0.73 -38.70 35.81
N ASP A 102 -0.33 -39.75 35.08
CA ASP A 102 -0.23 -39.72 33.61
C ASP A 102 -1.61 -39.52 32.96
N ARG A 103 -2.65 -40.17 33.49
CA ARG A 103 -4.04 -39.96 33.05
C ARG A 103 -4.51 -38.53 33.27
N ALA A 104 -4.21 -37.95 34.44
CA ALA A 104 -4.53 -36.55 34.74
C ALA A 104 -3.80 -35.60 33.78
N GLU A 105 -2.52 -35.86 33.49
CA GLU A 105 -1.73 -35.04 32.55
C GLU A 105 -2.27 -35.13 31.11
N LEU A 106 -2.63 -36.32 30.63
CA LEU A 106 -3.28 -36.50 29.34
C LEU A 106 -4.61 -35.74 29.25
N LEU A 107 -5.41 -35.78 30.31
CA LEU A 107 -6.67 -35.03 30.38
C LEU A 107 -6.44 -33.52 30.34
N ILE A 108 -5.46 -33.00 31.10
CA ILE A 108 -5.10 -31.57 31.07
C ILE A 108 -4.66 -31.15 29.67
N LYS A 109 -3.79 -31.92 29.00
CA LYS A 109 -3.35 -31.63 27.62
C LYS A 109 -4.55 -31.58 26.66
N LYS A 110 -5.45 -32.56 26.74
CA LYS A 110 -6.67 -32.63 25.91
C LYS A 110 -7.62 -31.46 26.16
N LEU A 111 -7.90 -31.15 27.42
CA LEU A 111 -8.75 -30.03 27.82
C LEU A 111 -8.14 -28.69 27.42
N GLY A 112 -6.81 -28.55 27.53
CA GLY A 112 -6.07 -27.36 27.15
C GLY A 112 -6.26 -27.03 25.67
N VAL A 113 -6.06 -28.03 24.80
CA VAL A 113 -6.29 -27.87 23.35
C VAL A 113 -7.74 -27.51 23.04
N GLN A 114 -8.72 -28.15 23.70
CA GLN A 114 -10.14 -27.81 23.50
C GLN A 114 -10.48 -26.39 23.96
N TYR A 115 -9.98 -26.00 25.13
CA TYR A 115 -10.14 -24.65 25.68
C TYR A 115 -9.56 -23.61 24.74
N GLN A 116 -8.28 -23.78 24.34
CA GLN A 116 -7.57 -22.86 23.46
C GLN A 116 -8.29 -22.69 22.11
N ARG A 117 -8.73 -23.78 21.49
CA ARG A 117 -9.49 -23.74 20.23
C ARG A 117 -10.81 -23.00 20.40
N SER A 118 -11.61 -23.36 21.40
CA SER A 118 -12.92 -22.74 21.64
C SER A 118 -12.80 -21.26 22.01
N ALA A 119 -11.76 -20.88 22.78
CA ALA A 119 -11.52 -19.50 23.16
C ALA A 119 -11.04 -18.66 21.98
N THR A 120 -10.14 -19.20 21.15
CA THR A 120 -9.68 -18.56 19.91
C THR A 120 -10.84 -18.34 18.94
N GLU A 121 -11.71 -19.34 18.75
CA GLU A 121 -12.92 -19.24 17.93
C GLU A 121 -13.84 -18.11 18.41
N ASN A 122 -14.09 -18.03 19.71
CA ASN A 122 -14.92 -16.97 20.28
C ASN A 122 -14.31 -15.57 20.13
N VAL A 123 -12.98 -15.45 20.21
CA VAL A 123 -12.29 -14.18 19.91
C VAL A 123 -12.59 -13.77 18.46
N LEU A 124 -12.42 -14.66 17.48
CA LEU A 124 -12.72 -14.35 16.08
C LEU A 124 -14.17 -13.88 15.89
N ILE A 125 -15.15 -14.60 16.45
CA ILE A 125 -16.58 -14.22 16.37
C ILE A 125 -16.82 -12.84 16.99
N SER A 126 -16.26 -12.58 18.19
CA SER A 126 -16.47 -11.32 18.90
C SER A 126 -15.90 -10.09 18.16
N HIS A 127 -14.88 -10.29 17.33
CA HIS A 127 -14.26 -9.24 16.51
C HIS A 127 -14.73 -9.24 15.06
N LYS A 128 -15.76 -10.02 14.69
CA LYS A 128 -16.27 -10.17 13.31
C LYS A 128 -15.19 -10.66 12.32
N LEU A 129 -14.37 -11.61 12.77
CA LEU A 129 -13.25 -12.24 12.06
C LEU A 129 -13.47 -13.76 11.90
N ASP A 130 -14.71 -14.22 11.93
CA ASP A 130 -15.14 -15.62 11.86
C ASP A 130 -15.26 -16.17 10.44
N SER A 131 -14.44 -15.66 9.50
CA SER A 131 -14.40 -16.18 8.14
C SER A 131 -13.96 -17.65 8.12
N ALA A 132 -14.47 -18.42 7.15
CA ALA A 132 -14.13 -19.84 7.01
C ALA A 132 -12.61 -20.09 6.87
N GLU A 133 -11.85 -19.12 6.37
CA GLU A 133 -10.39 -19.18 6.25
C GLU A 133 -9.71 -19.10 7.62
N PHE A 134 -10.11 -18.15 8.47
CA PHE A 134 -9.55 -18.00 9.81
C PHE A 134 -9.97 -19.14 10.74
N LEU A 135 -11.22 -19.60 10.65
CA LEU A 135 -11.71 -20.73 11.45
C LEU A 135 -10.91 -22.03 11.20
N LYS A 136 -10.44 -22.26 9.96
CA LYS A 136 -9.57 -23.42 9.65
C LYS A 136 -8.21 -23.36 10.34
N GLN A 137 -7.74 -22.17 10.71
CA GLN A 137 -6.42 -21.94 11.30
C GLN A 137 -6.43 -21.89 12.84
N ILE A 138 -7.57 -22.06 13.51
CA ILE A 138 -7.68 -22.03 14.99
C ILE A 138 -6.72 -23.02 15.68
N GLY A 139 -6.39 -24.15 15.03
CA GLY A 139 -5.41 -25.11 15.54
C GLY A 139 -3.93 -24.67 15.43
N LYS A 140 -3.66 -23.54 14.77
CA LYS A 140 -2.33 -22.96 14.53
C LYS A 140 -2.36 -21.46 14.88
N PRO A 141 -2.48 -21.10 16.16
CA PRO A 141 -2.80 -19.73 16.58
C PRO A 141 -1.73 -18.69 16.18
N ALA A 142 -0.45 -19.08 16.12
CA ALA A 142 0.61 -18.19 15.62
C ALA A 142 0.42 -17.84 14.13
N ASN A 143 0.11 -18.84 13.29
CA ASN A 143 -0.16 -18.62 11.86
C ASN A 143 -1.45 -17.83 11.65
N LEU A 144 -2.47 -18.08 12.49
CA LEU A 144 -3.70 -17.31 12.48
C LEU A 144 -3.43 -15.82 12.73
N ILE A 145 -2.62 -15.48 13.74
CA ILE A 145 -2.25 -14.08 14.01
C ILE A 145 -1.53 -13.47 12.79
N VAL A 146 -0.61 -14.21 12.16
CA VAL A 146 0.06 -13.73 10.92
C VAL A 146 -0.97 -13.42 9.83
N SER A 147 -1.89 -14.34 9.55
CA SER A 147 -2.95 -14.13 8.54
C SER A 147 -3.93 -13.01 8.91
N LEU A 148 -4.18 -12.77 10.20
CA LEU A 148 -5.01 -11.65 10.65
C LEU A 148 -4.39 -10.30 10.31
N TYR A 149 -3.07 -10.14 10.43
CA TYR A 149 -2.39 -8.91 10.02
C TYR A 149 -2.29 -8.73 8.49
N GLU A 150 -2.54 -9.79 7.73
CA GLU A 150 -2.64 -9.73 6.25
C GLU A 150 -4.05 -9.38 5.78
N HIS A 151 -5.01 -9.26 6.70
CA HIS A 151 -6.41 -9.00 6.39
C HIS A 151 -6.59 -7.68 5.62
N SER A 152 -7.49 -7.69 4.62
CA SER A 152 -7.72 -6.55 3.72
C SER A 152 -8.16 -5.26 4.42
N SER A 153 -8.67 -5.34 5.66
CA SER A 153 -9.04 -4.15 6.44
C SER A 153 -7.84 -3.30 6.84
N VAL A 154 -6.64 -3.89 6.99
CA VAL A 154 -5.42 -3.14 7.34
C VAL A 154 -5.10 -2.12 6.25
N GLU A 155 -5.10 -2.58 5.00
CA GLU A 155 -4.88 -1.76 3.81
C GLU A 155 -5.94 -0.67 3.65
N LYS A 156 -7.22 -1.06 3.77
CA LYS A 156 -8.35 -0.13 3.65
C LYS A 156 -8.31 0.96 4.72
N ARG A 157 -7.93 0.62 5.97
CA ARG A 157 -7.83 1.56 7.09
C ARG A 157 -6.75 2.61 6.87
N ILE A 158 -5.60 2.23 6.32
CA ILE A 158 -4.53 3.20 6.05
C ILE A 158 -4.91 4.15 4.90
N ARG A 159 -5.59 3.63 3.86
CA ARG A 159 -6.08 4.47 2.75
C ARG A 159 -7.24 5.38 3.15
N ILE A 160 -8.14 4.89 4.00
CA ILE A 160 -9.35 5.59 4.41
C ILE A 160 -9.42 5.56 5.95
N PRO A 161 -8.67 6.43 6.64
CA PRO A 161 -8.62 6.45 8.11
C PRO A 161 -9.98 6.74 8.75
N THR A 162 -10.85 7.47 8.06
CA THR A 162 -12.19 7.84 8.52
C THR A 162 -13.25 6.76 8.27
N GLY A 163 -12.86 5.62 7.69
CA GLY A 163 -13.77 4.51 7.46
C GLY A 163 -14.32 3.97 8.76
N ARG A 164 -15.62 3.68 8.78
CA ARG A 164 -16.30 3.03 9.90
C ARG A 164 -16.27 1.52 9.68
N ASP A 165 -16.35 0.74 10.76
CA ASP A 165 -16.52 -0.73 10.74
C ASP A 165 -15.31 -1.61 10.42
N TYR A 166 -14.07 -1.16 10.66
CA TYR A 166 -12.91 -2.05 10.57
C TYR A 166 -12.76 -2.92 11.82
N PRO A 167 -12.50 -4.24 11.69
CA PRO A 167 -12.20 -5.09 12.84
C PRO A 167 -10.89 -4.68 13.51
N ASP A 168 -10.83 -4.73 14.84
CA ASP A 168 -9.61 -4.44 15.60
C ASP A 168 -8.69 -5.66 15.63
N ILE A 169 -7.83 -5.75 14.61
CA ILE A 169 -6.84 -6.83 14.48
C ILE A 169 -5.86 -6.87 15.65
N HIS A 170 -5.49 -5.72 16.24
CA HIS A 170 -4.52 -5.70 17.33
C HIS A 170 -5.10 -6.33 18.59
N THR A 171 -6.33 -5.93 18.95
CA THR A 171 -7.02 -6.50 20.11
C THR A 171 -7.30 -7.99 19.92
N ALA A 172 -7.77 -8.40 18.73
CA ALA A 172 -7.97 -9.80 18.41
C ALA A 172 -6.67 -10.62 18.52
N ALA A 173 -5.58 -10.15 17.91
CA ALA A 173 -4.27 -10.81 17.97
C ALA A 173 -3.74 -10.93 19.40
N LYS A 174 -3.86 -9.87 20.21
CA LYS A 174 -3.46 -9.89 21.63
C LYS A 174 -4.26 -10.94 22.41
N GLN A 175 -5.58 -10.96 22.28
CA GLN A 175 -6.43 -11.93 22.97
C GLN A 175 -6.13 -13.38 22.55
N ILE A 176 -5.92 -13.63 21.25
CA ILE A 176 -5.52 -14.96 20.76
C ILE A 176 -4.15 -15.35 21.33
N SER A 177 -3.21 -14.40 21.39
CA SER A 177 -1.89 -14.65 21.99
C SER A 177 -2.00 -15.01 23.47
N ASP A 178 -2.78 -14.27 24.24
CA ASP A 178 -2.98 -14.49 25.68
C ASP A 178 -3.62 -15.86 25.95
N VAL A 179 -4.64 -16.24 25.16
CA VAL A 179 -5.30 -17.56 25.26
C VAL A 179 -4.34 -18.72 24.97
N ASN A 180 -3.41 -18.53 24.03
CA ASN A 180 -2.53 -19.57 23.54
C ASN A 180 -1.10 -19.49 24.10
N ASN A 181 -0.84 -18.58 25.04
CA ASN A 181 0.49 -18.31 25.62
C ASN A 181 1.58 -18.06 24.55
N LEU A 182 1.24 -17.31 23.50
CA LEU A 182 2.17 -16.99 22.43
C LEU A 182 3.03 -15.78 22.79
N ASN A 183 4.22 -15.71 22.20
CA ASN A 183 5.08 -14.55 22.31
C ASN A 183 4.81 -13.58 21.14
N MET A 184 4.11 -12.49 21.42
CA MET A 184 3.81 -11.45 20.43
C MET A 184 5.06 -10.77 19.85
N SER A 185 6.16 -10.68 20.60
CA SER A 185 7.41 -10.10 20.08
C SER A 185 7.95 -10.96 18.93
N LYS A 186 8.01 -12.29 19.12
CA LYS A 186 8.45 -13.22 18.07
C LYS A 186 7.58 -13.15 16.83
N ILE A 187 6.25 -13.03 16.98
CA ILE A 187 5.34 -12.91 15.83
C ILE A 187 5.58 -11.58 15.09
N ARG A 188 5.70 -10.47 15.83
CA ARG A 188 6.03 -9.16 15.25
C ARG A 188 7.36 -9.24 14.48
N ASP A 189 8.37 -9.86 15.07
CA ASP A 189 9.70 -10.00 14.49
C ASP A 189 9.65 -10.78 13.17
N VAL A 190 8.90 -11.89 13.10
CA VAL A 190 8.63 -12.65 11.87
C VAL A 190 7.91 -11.79 10.82
N LEU A 191 6.90 -11.01 11.22
CA LEU A 191 6.15 -10.14 10.31
C LEU A 191 7.01 -8.98 9.77
N LEU A 192 7.86 -8.38 10.63
CA LEU A 192 8.80 -7.34 10.24
C LEU A 192 9.84 -7.89 9.26
N GLU A 193 10.40 -9.06 9.54
CA GLU A 193 11.32 -9.72 8.61
C GLU A 193 10.63 -9.96 7.26
N LYS A 194 9.40 -10.46 7.26
CA LYS A 194 8.62 -10.70 6.03
C LYS A 194 8.38 -9.45 5.20
N TRP A 195 8.00 -8.33 5.83
CA TRP A 195 7.53 -7.13 5.10
C TRP A 195 8.58 -6.03 4.93
N LEU A 196 9.68 -6.07 5.70
CA LEU A 196 10.86 -5.24 5.45
C LEU A 196 11.86 -5.94 4.51
N CYS A 197 11.83 -7.27 4.43
CA CYS A 197 12.52 -7.98 3.36
C CYS A 197 11.76 -7.81 2.05
N PRO A 198 12.36 -7.24 1.00
CA PRO A 198 11.71 -7.21 -0.29
C PRO A 198 11.69 -8.64 -0.84
N VAL A 199 10.49 -9.16 -1.13
CA VAL A 199 10.42 -10.28 -2.07
C VAL A 199 11.05 -9.79 -3.37
N ALA A 200 12.10 -10.47 -3.83
CA ALA A 200 12.63 -10.28 -5.16
C ALA A 200 11.51 -10.63 -6.15
N LEU A 201 10.68 -9.65 -6.48
CA LEU A 201 9.77 -9.75 -7.60
C LEU A 201 10.57 -9.31 -8.82
N PRO A 202 11.00 -10.25 -9.69
CA PRO A 202 11.55 -9.91 -10.98
C PRO A 202 10.37 -9.55 -11.87
N GLN A 203 9.80 -8.35 -11.74
CA GLN A 203 8.76 -7.94 -12.68
C GLN A 203 8.64 -6.43 -12.75
N ALA A 204 9.00 -5.91 -13.92
CA ALA A 204 8.64 -4.60 -14.45
C ALA A 204 7.12 -4.47 -14.67
N THR A 205 6.30 -5.02 -13.78
CA THR A 205 4.84 -5.06 -13.93
C THR A 205 4.20 -4.27 -12.81
N LYS A 206 3.50 -3.22 -13.24
CA LYS A 206 2.82 -2.15 -12.49
C LYS A 206 3.76 -1.00 -12.13
N ASN A 207 3.74 0.01 -13.01
CA ASN A 207 4.16 1.39 -12.81
C ASN A 207 3.74 1.93 -11.43
N LYS A 208 4.53 1.65 -10.40
CA LYS A 208 4.50 2.35 -9.11
C LYS A 208 5.76 3.20 -9.08
N ASP A 209 5.62 4.48 -8.72
CA ASP A 209 6.78 5.34 -8.50
C ASP A 209 7.75 4.64 -7.56
N VAL A 210 8.96 4.39 -8.04
CA VAL A 210 10.02 3.72 -7.28
C VAL A 210 10.51 4.62 -6.13
N PHE A 211 10.23 5.93 -6.21
CA PHE A 211 10.21 6.83 -5.06
C PHE A 211 8.98 6.53 -4.21
N GLY A 212 9.06 5.40 -3.49
CA GLY A 212 7.95 4.76 -2.81
C GLY A 212 6.96 5.75 -2.21
N ASP A 213 5.83 5.87 -2.90
CA ASP A 213 4.62 6.27 -2.25
C ASP A 213 4.26 5.12 -1.31
N VAL A 214 4.26 5.38 0.00
CA VAL A 214 3.67 4.47 1.00
C VAL A 214 2.26 4.08 0.55
N GLN A 215 1.59 4.91 -0.26
CA GLN A 215 0.30 4.62 -0.83
C GLN A 215 0.27 3.52 -1.92
N GLY A 216 1.43 3.05 -2.39
CA GLY A 216 1.52 1.94 -3.33
C GLY A 216 1.89 0.61 -2.67
N ASP A 217 2.57 0.63 -1.52
CA ASP A 217 3.22 -0.55 -0.94
C ASP A 217 2.41 -1.14 0.22
N GLU A 218 1.68 -2.23 -0.06
CA GLU A 218 0.83 -2.89 0.94
C GLU A 218 1.64 -3.43 2.12
N ASP A 219 2.84 -3.97 1.88
CA ASP A 219 3.67 -4.55 2.93
C ASP A 219 4.23 -3.45 3.83
N LEU A 220 4.60 -2.29 3.28
CA LEU A 220 5.04 -1.14 4.08
C LEU A 220 3.90 -0.63 4.97
N ARG A 221 2.68 -0.57 4.44
CA ARG A 221 1.48 -0.25 5.20
C ARG A 221 1.21 -1.25 6.32
N ARG A 222 1.37 -2.55 6.07
CA ARG A 222 1.26 -3.58 7.10
C ARG A 222 2.31 -3.38 8.21
N VAL A 223 3.54 -2.99 7.89
CA VAL A 223 4.57 -2.63 8.89
C VAL A 223 4.13 -1.42 9.71
N ILE A 224 3.68 -0.35 9.06
CA ILE A 224 3.20 0.85 9.76
C ILE A 224 2.07 0.48 10.72
N TYR A 225 1.07 -0.28 10.25
CA TYR A 225 -0.03 -0.75 11.09
C TYR A 225 0.45 -1.62 12.25
N LEU A 226 1.32 -2.60 12.00
CA LEU A 226 1.87 -3.51 13.01
C LEU A 226 2.54 -2.75 14.18
N LEU A 227 3.16 -1.61 13.89
CA LEU A 227 3.92 -0.81 14.87
C LEU A 227 3.09 0.25 15.61
N GLN A 228 1.86 0.54 15.17
CA GLN A 228 0.97 1.53 15.80
C GLN A 228 0.65 1.30 17.29
N PRO A 229 0.48 0.06 17.78
CA PRO A 229 0.18 -0.17 19.20
C PRO A 229 1.34 0.13 20.15
N TYR A 230 2.56 0.28 19.64
CA TYR A 230 3.76 0.46 20.45
C TYR A 230 4.07 1.95 20.64
N PRO A 231 4.75 2.33 21.74
CA PRO A 231 5.23 3.70 21.92
C PRO A 231 6.10 4.15 20.74
N ILE A 232 5.91 5.39 20.29
CA ILE A 232 6.60 5.93 19.11
C ILE A 232 8.13 5.85 19.24
N ASP A 233 8.68 6.08 20.44
CA ASP A 233 10.11 5.97 20.73
C ASP A 233 10.63 4.53 20.48
N PHE A 234 9.88 3.52 20.92
CA PHE A 234 10.23 2.11 20.70
C PHE A 234 10.25 1.77 19.21
N SER A 235 9.16 2.07 18.50
CA SER A 235 9.03 1.78 17.06
C SER A 235 10.08 2.53 16.25
N SER A 236 10.34 3.79 16.59
CA SER A 236 11.32 4.63 15.88
C SER A 236 12.74 4.13 16.06
N ARG A 237 13.15 3.78 17.29
CA ARG A 237 14.49 3.21 17.57
C ARG A 237 14.72 1.90 16.84
N MET A 238 13.71 1.03 16.81
CA MET A 238 13.78 -0.25 16.09
C MET A 238 13.94 -0.03 14.58
N LEU A 239 13.13 0.83 13.97
CA LEU A 239 13.24 1.15 12.54
C LEU A 239 14.57 1.83 12.21
N TYR A 240 15.05 2.72 13.07
CA TYR A 240 16.36 3.35 12.94
C TYR A 240 17.49 2.33 12.96
N ALA A 241 17.47 1.38 13.90
CA ALA A 241 18.48 0.32 13.98
C ALA A 241 18.54 -0.49 12.67
N ILE A 242 17.39 -0.81 12.06
CA ILE A 242 17.33 -1.48 10.76
C ILE A 242 17.83 -0.56 9.63
N ALA A 243 17.50 0.73 9.66
CA ALA A 243 17.88 1.68 8.62
C ALA A 243 19.39 1.98 8.55
N THR A 244 20.12 1.81 9.66
CA THR A 244 21.55 2.18 9.75
C THR A 244 22.51 1.01 9.92
N SER A 245 22.04 -0.17 10.34
CA SER A 245 22.93 -1.30 10.65
C SER A 245 23.22 -2.17 9.43
N ALA A 246 24.37 -2.85 9.46
CA ALA A 246 24.73 -3.87 8.47
C ALA A 246 24.07 -5.23 8.79
N THR A 247 23.79 -5.51 10.06
CA THR A 247 23.15 -6.74 10.54
C THR A 247 21.77 -6.44 11.11
N SER A 248 20.85 -7.39 10.99
CA SER A 248 19.49 -7.21 11.48
C SER A 248 19.44 -7.24 13.01
N PRO A 249 18.71 -6.32 13.67
CA PRO A 249 18.46 -6.40 15.12
C PRO A 249 17.40 -7.46 15.46
N ILE A 250 16.77 -8.07 14.45
CA ILE A 250 15.62 -8.99 14.59
C ILE A 250 15.99 -10.44 14.20
N GLY A 251 17.09 -10.65 13.44
CA GLY A 251 17.56 -11.97 13.02
C GLY A 251 19.01 -11.96 12.53
N ASP A 252 19.52 -13.11 12.07
CA ASP A 252 20.95 -13.27 11.72
C ASP A 252 21.30 -12.83 10.28
N ASN A 253 20.34 -12.22 9.57
CA ASN A 253 20.50 -11.83 8.18
C ASN A 253 21.25 -10.50 8.02
N GLN A 254 22.07 -10.40 6.96
CA GLN A 254 22.64 -9.12 6.54
C GLN A 254 21.55 -8.22 5.97
N LEU A 255 21.52 -6.96 6.43
CA LEU A 255 20.55 -5.98 5.97
C LEU A 255 21.02 -5.33 4.68
N THR A 256 20.29 -5.61 3.60
CA THR A 256 20.47 -4.96 2.29
C THR A 256 19.98 -3.51 2.32
N PHE A 257 20.40 -2.70 1.36
CA PHE A 257 19.89 -1.32 1.19
C PHE A 257 18.38 -1.29 0.96
N ALA A 258 17.81 -2.34 0.41
CA ALA A 258 16.36 -2.46 0.28
C ALA A 258 15.64 -2.57 1.64
N HIS A 259 16.21 -3.28 2.62
CA HIS A 259 15.71 -3.30 4.00
C HIS A 259 15.82 -1.91 4.64
N ARG A 260 16.99 -1.28 4.49
CA ARG A 260 17.27 0.05 5.05
C ARG A 260 16.32 1.11 4.51
N ARG A 261 16.08 1.07 3.20
CA ARG A 261 15.12 1.93 2.49
C ARG A 261 13.72 1.79 3.10
N ARG A 262 13.19 0.56 3.19
CA ARG A 262 11.84 0.32 3.72
C ARG A 262 11.71 0.72 5.18
N ALA A 263 12.70 0.39 6.02
CA ALA A 263 12.71 0.78 7.43
C ALA A 263 12.72 2.31 7.60
N LEU A 264 13.50 3.03 6.80
CA LEU A 264 13.56 4.48 6.83
C LEU A 264 12.27 5.13 6.31
N GLN A 265 11.62 4.56 5.29
CA GLN A 265 10.30 5.00 4.83
C GLN A 265 9.24 4.83 5.92
N CYS A 266 9.22 3.68 6.60
CA CYS A 266 8.34 3.47 7.75
C CYS A 266 8.62 4.49 8.87
N LEU A 267 9.88 4.78 9.17
CA LEU A 267 10.27 5.72 10.21
C LEU A 267 9.76 7.13 9.91
N ILE A 268 9.98 7.61 8.69
CA ILE A 268 9.53 8.94 8.23
C ILE A 268 8.00 9.05 8.23
N HIS A 269 7.28 7.95 7.99
CA HIS A 269 5.82 7.94 7.98
C HIS A 269 5.21 7.82 9.39
N LEU A 270 5.85 7.06 10.28
CA LEU A 270 5.32 6.78 11.62
C LEU A 270 5.59 7.93 12.60
N ALA A 271 6.78 8.55 12.51
CA ALA A 271 7.24 9.57 13.43
C ALA A 271 7.13 10.98 12.82
N ASP A 272 6.91 11.97 13.68
CA ASP A 272 6.97 13.37 13.26
C ASP A 272 8.41 13.80 12.95
N THR A 273 8.54 14.94 12.26
CA THR A 273 9.86 15.42 11.80
C THR A 273 10.82 15.64 12.96
N ASP A 274 10.33 16.16 14.09
CA ASP A 274 11.14 16.43 15.27
C ASP A 274 11.67 15.14 15.92
N THR A 275 10.85 14.09 16.04
CA THR A 275 11.30 12.78 16.52
C THR A 275 12.37 12.18 15.61
N VAL A 276 12.19 12.26 14.29
CA VAL A 276 13.16 11.74 13.31
C VAL A 276 14.49 12.50 13.41
N VAL A 277 14.45 13.83 13.45
CA VAL A 277 15.65 14.67 13.55
C VAL A 277 16.38 14.44 14.88
N SER A 278 15.65 14.32 15.99
CA SER A 278 16.21 14.02 17.31
C SER A 278 16.90 12.65 17.35
N LEU A 279 16.27 11.63 16.77
CA LEU A 279 16.79 10.25 16.78
C LEU A 279 18.04 10.11 15.90
N ILE A 280 17.99 10.63 14.67
CA ILE A 280 19.07 10.49 13.68
C ILE A 280 20.18 11.52 13.93
N LYS A 281 19.88 12.62 14.62
CA LYS A 281 20.79 13.76 14.87
C LYS A 281 21.29 14.41 13.58
N LYS A 282 20.43 14.43 12.55
CA LYS A 282 20.67 15.08 11.26
C LYS A 282 19.44 15.87 10.82
N PRO A 283 19.61 16.97 10.07
CA PRO A 283 18.48 17.68 9.45
C PRO A 283 17.66 16.75 8.56
N ILE A 284 16.35 16.97 8.49
CA ILE A 284 15.43 16.13 7.71
C ILE A 284 15.84 16.01 6.23
N ASP A 285 16.50 17.03 5.67
CA ASP A 285 16.99 17.03 4.29
C ASP A 285 18.12 16.02 4.07
N GLN A 286 19.00 15.87 5.06
CA GLN A 286 20.05 14.85 5.01
C GLN A 286 19.47 13.45 5.20
N VAL A 287 18.41 13.31 5.98
CA VAL A 287 17.67 12.04 6.14
C VAL A 287 17.03 11.64 4.82
N LYS A 288 16.35 12.58 4.14
CA LYS A 288 15.79 12.38 2.80
C LYS A 288 16.88 12.06 1.77
N SER A 289 18.04 12.73 1.83
CA SER A 289 19.18 12.41 0.97
C SER A 289 19.69 10.99 1.20
N TYR A 290 19.80 10.55 2.46
CA TYR A 290 20.20 9.19 2.79
C TYR A 290 19.17 8.17 2.27
N LEU A 291 17.87 8.45 2.38
CA LEU A 291 16.82 7.63 1.78
C LEU A 291 17.01 7.49 0.26
N LYS A 292 17.32 8.58 -0.46
CA LYS A 292 17.63 8.53 -1.90
C LYS A 292 18.84 7.62 -2.19
N CYS A 293 19.90 7.72 -1.39
CA CYS A 293 21.04 6.82 -1.52
C CYS A 293 20.63 5.35 -1.31
N CYS A 294 19.80 5.04 -0.29
CA CYS A 294 19.29 3.69 -0.10
C CYS A 294 18.41 3.21 -1.26
N ILE A 295 17.61 4.10 -1.87
CA ILE A 295 16.83 3.80 -3.08
C ILE A 295 17.79 3.36 -4.20
N PHE A 296 18.78 4.18 -4.55
CA PHE A 296 19.71 3.82 -5.62
C PHE A 296 20.51 2.56 -5.30
N LEU A 297 21.08 2.47 -4.11
CA LEU A 297 21.91 1.33 -3.72
C LEU A 297 21.12 0.02 -3.64
N SER A 298 19.84 0.06 -3.29
CA SER A 298 18.97 -1.12 -3.38
C SER A 298 18.83 -1.65 -4.81
N GLU A 299 18.92 -0.76 -5.80
CA GLU A 299 18.82 -1.11 -7.21
C GLU A 299 20.17 -1.61 -7.74
N PHE A 300 21.29 -1.05 -7.28
CA PHE A 300 22.62 -1.62 -7.50
C PHE A 300 22.71 -3.05 -6.97
N GLU A 301 22.24 -3.32 -5.74
CA GLU A 301 22.20 -4.68 -5.16
C GLU A 301 21.40 -5.65 -6.02
N ILE A 302 20.22 -5.26 -6.50
CA ILE A 302 19.36 -6.12 -7.31
C ILE A 302 19.97 -6.41 -8.69
N LEU A 303 20.67 -5.43 -9.26
CA LEU A 303 21.46 -5.62 -10.47
C LEU A 303 22.77 -6.40 -10.23
N ASN A 304 23.00 -6.88 -8.99
CA ASN A 304 24.23 -7.56 -8.55
C ASN A 304 25.50 -6.72 -8.78
N ILE A 305 25.40 -5.40 -8.65
CA ILE A 305 26.53 -4.47 -8.78
C ILE A 305 27.02 -4.12 -7.37
N PRO A 306 28.25 -4.51 -7.00
CA PRO A 306 28.77 -4.25 -5.66
C PRO A 306 29.07 -2.76 -5.49
N TYR A 307 28.25 -2.06 -4.70
CA TYR A 307 28.47 -0.66 -4.35
C TYR A 307 28.16 -0.44 -2.87
N THR A 308 29.07 0.23 -2.16
CA THR A 308 28.86 0.65 -0.77
C THR A 308 28.34 2.09 -0.75
N LEU A 309 27.86 2.53 0.42
CA LEU A 309 27.47 3.91 0.62
C LEU A 309 28.66 4.87 0.42
N ASP A 310 29.84 4.50 0.92
CA ASP A 310 31.04 5.33 0.82
C ASP A 310 31.56 5.41 -0.62
N SER A 311 31.56 4.29 -1.36
CA SER A 311 31.92 4.30 -2.77
C SER A 311 30.90 5.11 -3.58
N PHE A 312 29.62 5.02 -3.24
CA PHE A 312 28.56 5.80 -3.86
C PHE A 312 28.75 7.30 -3.65
N HIS A 313 29.11 7.74 -2.45
CA HIS A 313 29.34 9.16 -2.19
C HIS A 313 30.59 9.68 -2.89
N SER A 314 31.70 8.97 -2.79
CA SER A 314 33.01 9.39 -3.31
C SER A 314 33.15 9.30 -4.83
N SER A 315 32.31 8.50 -5.51
CA SER A 315 32.43 8.32 -6.96
C SER A 315 32.05 9.57 -7.78
N PRO A 316 32.74 9.83 -8.92
CA PRO A 316 32.29 10.83 -9.87
C PRO A 316 30.98 10.37 -10.53
N LYS A 317 29.88 11.07 -10.23
CA LYS A 317 28.52 10.61 -10.57
C LYS A 317 28.33 10.44 -12.07
N GLU A 318 28.80 11.38 -12.89
CA GLU A 318 28.73 11.28 -14.35
C GLU A 318 29.45 10.04 -14.88
N GLY A 319 30.69 9.79 -14.44
CA GLY A 319 31.47 8.61 -14.84
C GLY A 319 30.80 7.30 -14.42
N MET A 320 30.28 7.25 -13.19
CA MET A 320 29.53 6.11 -12.67
C MET A 320 28.27 5.83 -13.50
N ILE A 321 27.48 6.86 -13.81
CA ILE A 321 26.24 6.76 -14.60
C ILE A 321 26.55 6.27 -16.03
N LYS A 322 27.55 6.86 -16.68
CA LYS A 322 28.00 6.43 -18.03
C LYS A 322 28.52 5.00 -18.04
N GLY A 323 29.24 4.59 -16.99
CA GLY A 323 29.70 3.21 -16.79
C GLY A 323 28.54 2.22 -16.64
N LEU A 324 27.55 2.56 -15.81
CA LEU A 324 26.33 1.75 -15.62
C LEU A 324 25.57 1.58 -16.93
N TRP A 325 25.39 2.68 -17.69
CA TRP A 325 24.75 2.65 -19.00
C TRP A 325 25.47 1.72 -19.98
N LYS A 326 26.80 1.85 -20.08
CA LYS A 326 27.62 1.06 -21.01
C LYS A 326 27.48 -0.44 -20.75
N ASN A 327 27.40 -0.85 -19.49
CA ASN A 327 27.44 -2.27 -19.10
C ASN A 327 26.05 -2.91 -18.96
N HIS A 328 25.01 -2.13 -18.59
CA HIS A 328 23.70 -2.67 -18.21
C HIS A 328 22.50 -2.12 -19.01
N SER A 329 22.70 -1.31 -20.06
CA SER A 329 21.60 -0.74 -20.88
C SER A 329 20.69 -1.74 -21.60
N HIS A 330 20.97 -3.03 -21.53
CA HIS A 330 20.12 -4.10 -22.03
C HIS A 330 19.00 -4.48 -21.06
N GLU A 331 19.08 -4.07 -19.79
CA GLU A 331 18.07 -4.35 -18.77
C GLU A 331 17.17 -3.12 -18.52
N PRO A 332 15.82 -3.26 -18.55
CA PRO A 332 14.91 -2.13 -18.30
C PRO A 332 15.14 -1.44 -16.95
N ARG A 333 15.47 -2.23 -15.92
CA ARG A 333 15.70 -1.75 -14.56
C ARG A 333 16.95 -0.88 -14.46
N ALA A 334 18.03 -1.27 -15.14
CA ALA A 334 19.23 -0.46 -15.21
C ALA A 334 19.01 0.84 -16.01
N VAL A 335 18.24 0.80 -17.10
CA VAL A 335 17.87 2.01 -17.86
C VAL A 335 17.07 2.99 -16.99
N TRP A 336 16.12 2.48 -16.20
CA TRP A 336 15.41 3.27 -15.21
C TRP A 336 16.37 3.89 -14.18
N LEU A 337 17.28 3.08 -13.59
CA LEU A 337 18.24 3.55 -12.59
C LEU A 337 19.18 4.64 -13.14
N VAL A 338 19.70 4.45 -14.35
CA VAL A 338 20.52 5.46 -15.05
C VAL A 338 19.72 6.74 -15.28
N THR A 339 18.45 6.64 -15.65
CA THR A 339 17.57 7.80 -15.85
C THR A 339 17.40 8.58 -14.55
N GLU A 340 17.05 7.92 -13.44
CA GLU A 340 16.88 8.59 -12.15
C GLU A 340 18.17 9.20 -11.60
N LEU A 341 19.29 8.49 -11.71
CA LEU A 341 20.59 9.04 -11.32
C LEU A 341 20.94 10.26 -12.17
N SER A 342 20.63 10.24 -13.47
CA SER A 342 20.89 11.38 -14.37
C SER A 342 20.03 12.59 -14.01
N LEU A 343 18.77 12.39 -13.62
CA LEU A 343 17.88 13.44 -13.15
C LEU A 343 18.35 14.02 -11.80
N GLU A 344 18.68 13.17 -10.83
CA GLU A 344 19.10 13.59 -9.48
C GLU A 344 20.43 14.34 -9.48
N TYR A 345 21.39 13.90 -10.29
CA TYR A 345 22.74 14.48 -10.34
C TYR A 345 22.96 15.40 -11.54
N HIS A 346 21.91 15.78 -12.24
CA HIS A 346 21.93 16.72 -13.37
C HIS A 346 22.91 16.35 -14.49
N VAL A 347 22.97 15.06 -14.85
CA VAL A 347 23.81 14.56 -15.95
C VAL A 347 23.00 14.57 -17.24
N TYR A 348 23.17 15.62 -18.04
CA TYR A 348 22.41 15.86 -19.28
C TYR A 348 23.25 15.74 -20.56
N ASP A 349 24.09 14.71 -20.63
CA ASP A 349 24.86 14.38 -21.83
C ASP A 349 23.93 13.98 -23.00
N PRO A 350 23.94 14.69 -24.14
CA PRO A 350 23.01 14.45 -25.24
C PRO A 350 23.08 13.04 -25.85
N HIS A 351 24.27 12.42 -25.88
CA HIS A 351 24.43 11.06 -26.40
C HIS A 351 23.84 10.02 -25.46
N LEU A 352 24.08 10.16 -24.16
CA LEU A 352 23.44 9.32 -23.15
C LEU A 352 21.91 9.42 -23.22
N TRP A 353 21.37 10.64 -23.23
CA TRP A 353 19.92 10.85 -23.24
C TRP A 353 19.24 10.40 -24.52
N SER A 354 19.90 10.53 -25.67
CA SER A 354 19.38 9.95 -26.92
C SER A 354 19.22 8.43 -26.79
N GLY A 355 20.20 7.75 -26.20
CA GLY A 355 20.13 6.32 -25.90
C GLY A 355 19.07 5.97 -24.86
N LEU A 356 18.97 6.74 -23.77
CA LEU A 356 17.98 6.52 -22.71
C LEU A 356 16.55 6.57 -23.25
N LEU A 357 16.21 7.64 -23.98
CA LEU A 357 14.88 7.79 -24.56
C LEU A 357 14.57 6.67 -25.56
N GLN A 358 15.55 6.26 -26.36
CA GLN A 358 15.40 5.12 -27.26
C GLN A 358 15.10 3.82 -26.50
N LYS A 359 15.82 3.52 -25.42
CA LYS A 359 15.60 2.31 -24.62
C LYS A 359 14.29 2.34 -23.83
N LEU A 360 13.93 3.48 -23.24
CA LEU A 360 12.66 3.65 -22.53
C LEU A 360 11.46 3.40 -23.45
N LEU A 361 11.54 3.88 -24.70
CA LEU A 361 10.57 3.55 -25.74
C LEU A 361 10.62 2.08 -26.12
N GLY A 362 11.82 1.52 -26.34
CA GLY A 362 12.01 0.11 -26.72
C GLY A 362 11.50 -0.89 -25.68
N PHE A 363 11.56 -0.55 -24.40
CA PHE A 363 11.01 -1.34 -23.29
C PHE A 363 9.54 -1.02 -23.00
N ASN A 364 8.90 -0.16 -23.80
CA ASN A 364 7.49 0.22 -23.65
C ASN A 364 7.16 0.84 -22.27
N MET A 365 8.09 1.61 -21.69
CA MET A 365 7.92 2.24 -20.37
C MET A 365 7.15 3.57 -20.46
N ILE A 366 6.05 3.61 -21.21
CA ILE A 366 5.35 4.84 -21.62
C ILE A 366 4.91 5.72 -20.44
N THR A 367 4.30 5.13 -19.41
CA THR A 367 3.83 5.88 -18.23
C THR A 367 4.99 6.54 -17.48
N TYR A 368 6.11 5.85 -17.35
CA TYR A 368 7.32 6.39 -16.72
C TYR A 368 7.96 7.46 -17.61
N LEU A 369 8.06 7.20 -18.92
CA LEU A 369 8.60 8.12 -19.90
C LEU A 369 7.85 9.47 -19.92
N ARG A 370 6.53 9.48 -19.71
CA ARG A 370 5.76 10.73 -19.53
C ARG A 370 6.34 11.61 -18.41
N LYS A 371 6.65 11.02 -17.25
CA LYS A 371 7.24 11.75 -16.11
C LYS A 371 8.64 12.26 -16.44
N VAL A 372 9.45 11.41 -17.07
CA VAL A 372 10.81 11.75 -17.49
C VAL A 372 10.80 12.94 -18.45
N LEU A 373 9.97 12.92 -19.48
CA LEU A 373 9.88 13.99 -20.48
C LEU A 373 9.47 15.33 -19.86
N VAL A 374 8.50 15.32 -18.94
CA VAL A 374 8.13 16.52 -18.17
C VAL A 374 9.32 17.02 -17.34
N ALA A 375 10.03 16.12 -16.65
CA ALA A 375 11.18 16.49 -15.82
C ALA A 375 12.34 17.12 -16.63
N ILE A 376 12.56 16.67 -17.86
CA ILE A 376 13.63 17.20 -18.74
C ILE A 376 13.17 18.32 -19.68
N THR A 377 11.92 18.78 -19.59
CA THR A 377 11.39 19.83 -20.48
C THR A 377 12.23 21.12 -20.43
N GLY A 378 12.72 21.50 -19.25
CA GLY A 378 13.58 22.68 -19.05
C GLY A 378 15.04 22.52 -19.46
N VAL A 379 15.45 21.36 -20.00
CA VAL A 379 16.84 21.06 -20.35
C VAL A 379 17.04 21.23 -21.85
N HIS A 380 17.35 22.46 -22.26
CA HIS A 380 17.38 22.85 -23.69
C HIS A 380 18.38 22.06 -24.55
N CYS A 381 19.53 21.64 -24.00
CA CYS A 381 20.50 20.85 -24.76
C CYS A 381 19.97 19.47 -25.21
N LEU A 382 18.86 19.00 -24.62
CA LEU A 382 18.22 17.75 -25.00
C LEU A 382 17.16 17.92 -26.08
N TRP A 383 16.80 19.14 -26.48
CA TRP A 383 15.75 19.35 -27.48
C TRP A 383 16.17 18.90 -28.87
N GLU A 384 17.47 19.01 -29.18
CA GLU A 384 18.05 18.72 -30.49
C GLU A 384 18.36 17.22 -30.71
N ILE A 385 18.18 16.36 -29.69
CA ILE A 385 18.46 14.94 -29.84
C ILE A 385 17.34 14.23 -30.61
N SER A 386 17.72 13.37 -31.55
CA SER A 386 16.80 12.72 -32.49
C SER A 386 15.65 11.93 -31.85
N ASN A 387 15.87 11.35 -30.66
CA ASN A 387 14.85 10.55 -29.97
C ASN A 387 13.89 11.39 -29.09
N PHE A 388 14.11 12.69 -28.91
CA PHE A 388 13.31 13.52 -28.03
C PHE A 388 11.92 13.82 -28.58
N SER A 389 11.83 14.36 -29.80
CA SER A 389 10.53 14.57 -30.47
C SER A 389 9.79 13.25 -30.71
N ARG A 390 10.52 12.17 -31.03
CA ARG A 390 9.96 10.81 -31.12
C ARG A 390 9.36 10.32 -29.80
N ALA A 391 10.01 10.60 -28.67
CA ALA A 391 9.52 10.21 -27.35
C ALA A 391 8.24 10.97 -26.99
N TRP A 392 8.22 12.30 -27.18
CA TRP A 392 7.02 13.13 -27.02
C TRP A 392 5.85 12.65 -27.88
N ARG A 393 6.09 12.42 -29.18
CA ARG A 393 5.08 11.88 -30.09
C ARG A 393 4.51 10.55 -29.59
N SER A 394 5.38 9.63 -29.17
CA SER A 394 4.97 8.30 -28.69
C SER A 394 4.10 8.39 -27.44
N VAL A 395 4.47 9.20 -26.44
CA VAL A 395 3.69 9.30 -25.19
C VAL A 395 2.34 10.00 -25.37
N ILE A 396 2.28 10.99 -26.28
CA ILE A 396 1.05 11.73 -26.64
C ILE A 396 0.11 10.80 -27.41
N LEU A 397 0.63 10.00 -28.33
CA LEU A 397 -0.20 9.10 -29.14
C LEU A 397 -0.61 7.81 -28.42
N ALA A 398 0.04 7.47 -27.30
CA ALA A 398 -0.18 6.20 -26.61
C ALA A 398 -1.65 5.87 -26.24
N PRO A 399 -2.47 6.80 -25.72
CA PRO A 399 -3.87 6.49 -25.38
C PRO A 399 -4.72 6.04 -26.57
N PHE A 400 -4.37 6.48 -27.79
CA PHE A 400 -5.16 6.22 -28.99
C PHE A 400 -4.90 4.83 -29.59
N ILE A 401 -3.85 4.13 -29.18
CA ILE A 401 -3.52 2.79 -29.69
C ILE A 401 -4.62 1.78 -29.33
N SER A 402 -5.28 1.95 -28.17
CA SER A 402 -6.31 1.04 -27.65
C SER A 402 -7.58 1.76 -27.21
N ALA A 403 -7.82 2.96 -27.72
CA ALA A 403 -9.01 3.73 -27.38
C ALA A 403 -10.27 3.12 -28.00
N SER A 404 -11.37 3.08 -27.24
CA SER A 404 -12.70 2.80 -27.78
C SER A 404 -13.34 4.09 -28.29
N CYS A 405 -14.35 3.95 -29.16
CA CYS A 405 -15.17 5.06 -29.61
C CYS A 405 -16.65 4.73 -29.31
N PRO A 406 -17.31 5.44 -28.37
CA PRO A 406 -16.76 6.48 -27.49
C PRO A 406 -15.81 5.92 -26.40
N PRO A 407 -14.92 6.75 -25.83
CA PRO A 407 -13.99 6.34 -24.78
C PRO A 407 -14.69 6.14 -23.43
N SER A 408 -14.24 5.14 -22.66
CA SER A 408 -14.62 4.99 -21.25
C SER A 408 -14.12 6.16 -20.39
N PRO A 409 -14.70 6.41 -19.19
CA PRO A 409 -14.25 7.50 -18.32
C PRO A 409 -12.74 7.50 -18.01
N SER A 410 -12.13 6.32 -17.86
CA SER A 410 -10.68 6.20 -17.67
C SER A 410 -9.89 6.56 -18.93
N GLN A 411 -10.39 6.23 -20.13
CA GLN A 411 -9.74 6.60 -21.39
C GLN A 411 -9.88 8.09 -21.68
N VAL A 412 -10.98 8.73 -21.28
CA VAL A 412 -11.14 10.19 -21.34
C VAL A 412 -10.07 10.86 -20.48
N GLU A 413 -9.85 10.39 -19.26
CA GLU A 413 -8.78 10.90 -18.39
C GLU A 413 -7.39 10.72 -19.04
N GLU A 414 -7.10 9.57 -19.65
CA GLU A 414 -5.83 9.37 -20.37
C GLU A 414 -5.67 10.32 -21.57
N CYS A 415 -6.75 10.60 -22.29
CA CYS A 415 -6.79 11.55 -23.40
C CYS A 415 -6.59 13.00 -22.92
N TYR A 416 -7.19 13.35 -21.78
CA TYR A 416 -6.99 14.63 -21.10
C TYR A 416 -5.52 14.81 -20.68
N GLN A 417 -4.93 13.79 -20.04
CA GLN A 417 -3.52 13.81 -19.65
C GLN A 417 -2.58 13.90 -20.88
N SER A 418 -2.95 13.29 -22.01
CA SER A 418 -2.21 13.43 -23.26
C SER A 418 -2.26 14.86 -23.82
N PHE A 419 -3.42 15.52 -23.70
CA PHE A 419 -3.56 16.92 -24.12
C PHE A 419 -2.72 17.85 -23.24
N LEU A 420 -2.67 17.61 -21.93
CA LEU A 420 -1.77 18.32 -21.03
C LEU A 420 -0.29 18.15 -21.40
N LEU A 421 0.11 16.93 -21.78
CA LEU A 421 1.47 16.68 -22.27
C LEU A 421 1.76 17.44 -23.56
N LEU A 422 0.78 17.52 -24.47
CA LEU A 422 0.90 18.31 -25.68
C LEU A 422 1.16 19.79 -25.35
N LEU A 423 0.40 20.37 -24.41
CA LEU A 423 0.60 21.76 -23.96
C LEU A 423 1.97 22.00 -23.29
N LYS A 424 2.56 20.97 -22.68
CA LYS A 424 3.88 21.01 -22.04
C LYS A 424 5.04 20.70 -23.00
N CYS A 425 4.75 20.25 -24.22
CA CYS A 425 5.77 19.79 -25.15
C CYS A 425 6.62 20.96 -25.69
N PRO A 426 7.95 20.94 -25.50
CA PRO A 426 8.83 22.02 -25.96
C PRO A 426 9.08 22.01 -27.48
N VAL A 427 8.82 20.88 -28.15
CA VAL A 427 9.09 20.67 -29.59
C VAL A 427 7.79 20.54 -30.39
N LEU A 428 6.75 21.29 -30.01
CA LEU A 428 5.43 21.29 -30.64
C LEU A 428 5.47 21.49 -32.16
N ALA A 429 6.39 22.34 -32.65
CA ALA A 429 6.52 22.65 -34.07
C ALA A 429 6.99 21.43 -34.92
N GLU A 430 7.62 20.43 -34.30
CA GLU A 430 8.06 19.20 -34.98
C GLU A 430 6.97 18.13 -35.02
N LEU A 431 5.88 18.31 -34.28
CA LEU A 431 4.80 17.34 -34.20
C LEU A 431 3.77 17.53 -35.31
N ASP A 432 3.20 16.41 -35.77
CA ASP A 432 2.04 16.43 -36.68
C ASP A 432 0.76 16.72 -35.91
N LEU A 433 0.54 17.99 -35.58
CA LEU A 433 -0.63 18.47 -34.83
C LEU A 433 -1.94 18.16 -35.54
N VAL A 434 -1.95 18.12 -36.88
CA VAL A 434 -3.13 17.74 -37.67
C VAL A 434 -3.42 16.25 -37.49
N GLY A 435 -2.39 15.40 -37.57
CA GLY A 435 -2.50 13.97 -37.28
C GLY A 435 -2.98 13.70 -35.86
N ILE A 436 -2.45 14.40 -34.87
CA ILE A 436 -2.88 14.28 -33.45
C ILE A 436 -4.35 14.73 -33.29
N ALA A 437 -4.75 15.86 -33.89
CA ALA A 437 -6.13 16.32 -33.86
C ALA A 437 -7.10 15.29 -34.45
N LYS A 438 -6.71 14.61 -35.53
CA LYS A 438 -7.49 13.50 -36.13
C LYS A 438 -7.65 12.32 -35.18
N GLN A 439 -6.66 12.01 -34.34
CA GLN A 439 -6.80 10.93 -33.34
C GLN A 439 -7.87 11.26 -32.29
N TYR A 440 -7.90 12.49 -31.77
CA TYR A 440 -8.98 12.95 -30.89
C TYR A 440 -10.35 12.92 -31.57
N ALA A 441 -10.41 13.25 -32.86
CA ALA A 441 -11.67 13.19 -33.61
C ALA A 441 -12.17 11.76 -33.78
N GLN A 442 -11.28 10.80 -34.00
CA GLN A 442 -11.62 9.37 -34.16
C GLN A 442 -12.22 8.75 -32.90
N VAL A 443 -11.88 9.26 -31.72
CA VAL A 443 -12.40 8.81 -30.42
C VAL A 443 -13.54 9.71 -29.91
N ASP A 444 -14.17 10.49 -30.78
CA ASP A 444 -15.30 11.36 -30.44
C ASP A 444 -15.00 12.37 -29.32
N LEU A 445 -13.82 13.01 -29.38
CA LEU A 445 -13.39 14.08 -28.48
C LEU A 445 -13.18 15.42 -29.23
N PRO A 446 -14.22 15.99 -29.87
CA PRO A 446 -14.13 17.19 -30.71
C PRO A 446 -13.62 18.45 -30.00
N ALA A 447 -13.83 18.61 -28.68
CA ALA A 447 -13.24 19.74 -27.96
C ALA A 447 -11.70 19.69 -27.95
N PHE A 448 -11.13 18.49 -27.74
CA PHE A 448 -9.68 18.28 -27.76
C PHE A 448 -9.13 18.34 -29.19
N THR A 449 -9.90 17.91 -30.19
CA THR A 449 -9.56 18.11 -31.62
C THR A 449 -9.38 19.59 -31.94
N LEU A 450 -10.38 20.43 -31.62
CA LEU A 450 -10.27 21.88 -31.82
C LEU A 450 -9.09 22.46 -31.03
N GLY A 451 -8.90 21.99 -29.80
CA GLY A 451 -7.76 22.38 -28.98
C GLY A 451 -6.40 22.09 -29.65
N CYS A 452 -6.23 20.93 -30.26
CA CYS A 452 -5.01 20.57 -31.00
C CYS A 452 -4.80 21.44 -32.24
N LEU A 453 -5.87 21.76 -32.98
CA LEU A 453 -5.79 22.60 -34.17
C LEU A 453 -5.38 24.04 -33.84
N LEU A 454 -5.82 24.57 -32.68
CA LEU A 454 -5.42 25.91 -32.22
C LEU A 454 -3.91 26.04 -31.97
N LEU A 455 -3.24 24.92 -31.64
CA LEU A 455 -1.80 24.86 -31.40
C LEU A 455 -0.97 24.91 -32.70
N ILE A 456 -1.59 24.82 -33.88
CA ILE A 456 -0.87 24.88 -35.17
C ILE A 456 -0.19 26.26 -35.32
N PRO A 457 1.15 26.33 -35.45
CA PRO A 457 1.87 27.60 -35.51
C PRO A 457 1.54 28.42 -36.76
N HIS A 458 1.34 27.75 -37.90
CA HIS A 458 1.11 28.40 -39.19
C HIS A 458 -0.34 28.88 -39.33
N MET A 459 -0.55 30.20 -39.41
CA MET A 459 -1.87 30.83 -39.37
C MET A 459 -2.83 30.32 -40.45
N GLU A 460 -2.43 30.34 -41.73
CA GLU A 460 -3.33 29.95 -42.83
C GLU A 460 -3.70 28.46 -42.74
N LYS A 461 -2.74 27.63 -42.35
CA LYS A 461 -2.95 26.17 -42.20
C LYS A 461 -3.88 25.91 -41.02
N ARG A 462 -3.68 26.61 -39.91
CA ARG A 462 -4.55 26.55 -38.73
C ARG A 462 -5.98 26.93 -39.10
N GLU A 463 -6.18 28.08 -39.74
CA GLU A 463 -7.50 28.56 -40.14
C GLU A 463 -8.19 27.58 -41.08
N GLN A 464 -7.49 27.09 -42.11
CA GLN A 464 -8.01 26.10 -43.05
C GLN A 464 -8.46 24.81 -42.34
N GLN A 465 -7.64 24.28 -41.43
CA GLN A 465 -7.97 23.04 -40.72
C GLN A 465 -9.11 23.24 -39.72
N ILE A 466 -9.17 24.37 -39.01
CA ILE A 466 -10.28 24.70 -38.10
C ILE A 466 -11.58 24.84 -38.88
N GLN A 467 -11.58 25.58 -40.00
CA GLN A 467 -12.78 25.74 -40.85
C GLN A 467 -13.27 24.40 -41.41
N CYS A 468 -12.35 23.54 -41.86
CA CYS A 468 -12.68 22.19 -42.32
C CYS A 468 -13.28 21.33 -41.20
N PHE A 469 -12.76 21.44 -39.97
CA PHE A 469 -13.30 20.70 -38.84
C PHE A 469 -14.69 21.21 -38.42
N LEU A 470 -14.86 22.53 -38.29
CA LEU A 470 -16.13 23.14 -37.87
C LEU A 470 -17.25 22.97 -38.89
N SER A 471 -16.97 22.78 -40.18
CA SER A 471 -17.99 22.50 -41.18
C SER A 471 -18.60 21.09 -41.07
N THR A 472 -17.94 20.18 -40.35
CA THR A 472 -18.33 18.77 -40.20
C THR A 472 -18.76 18.40 -38.77
N CYS A 473 -18.47 19.24 -37.78
CA CYS A 473 -18.71 18.98 -36.37
C CYS A 473 -19.80 19.90 -35.79
N ASN A 474 -20.65 19.37 -34.89
CA ASN A 474 -21.66 20.18 -34.20
C ASN A 474 -21.01 21.09 -33.13
N PRO A 475 -21.13 22.43 -33.23
CA PRO A 475 -20.60 23.36 -32.23
C PRO A 475 -21.14 23.13 -30.81
N GLU A 476 -22.37 22.63 -30.65
CA GLU A 476 -22.96 22.36 -29.33
C GLU A 476 -22.24 21.21 -28.61
N THR A 477 -21.84 20.16 -29.34
CA THR A 477 -21.07 19.04 -28.80
C THR A 477 -19.69 19.49 -28.29
N ILE A 478 -19.05 20.42 -29.00
CA ILE A 478 -17.77 21.01 -28.60
C ILE A 478 -17.92 21.78 -27.28
N LEU A 479 -18.96 22.61 -27.16
CA LEU A 479 -19.23 23.40 -25.95
C LEU A 479 -19.56 22.51 -24.75
N GLN A 480 -20.34 21.45 -24.96
CA GLN A 480 -20.66 20.48 -23.92
C GLN A 480 -19.40 19.79 -23.39
N GLN A 481 -18.57 19.24 -24.29
CA GLN A 481 -17.33 18.57 -23.88
C GLN A 481 -16.30 19.52 -23.26
N GLU A 482 -16.22 20.77 -23.73
CA GLU A 482 -15.39 21.79 -23.11
C GLU A 482 -15.85 22.07 -21.67
N SER A 483 -17.15 22.21 -21.44
CA SER A 483 -17.72 22.34 -20.10
C SER A 483 -17.42 21.12 -19.22
N ASP A 484 -17.57 19.91 -19.76
CA ASP A 484 -17.44 18.67 -18.99
C ASP A 484 -15.99 18.33 -18.64
N TYR A 485 -15.03 18.62 -19.53
CA TYR A 485 -13.65 18.13 -19.41
C TYR A 485 -12.58 19.23 -19.34
N MET A 486 -12.85 20.45 -19.82
CA MET A 486 -11.84 21.51 -19.90
C MET A 486 -12.08 22.69 -18.94
N SER A 487 -13.27 22.83 -18.39
CA SER A 487 -13.63 23.98 -17.53
C SER A 487 -12.90 24.02 -16.18
N THR A 488 -12.26 22.93 -15.78
CA THR A 488 -11.54 22.79 -14.51
C THR A 488 -10.08 22.37 -14.72
N GLY A 489 -9.22 22.59 -13.72
CA GLY A 489 -7.83 22.13 -13.75
C GLY A 489 -6.88 22.96 -14.65
N GLU A 490 -5.75 22.36 -15.04
CA GLU A 490 -4.64 23.00 -15.77
C GLU A 490 -5.01 23.44 -17.20
N VAL A 491 -6.06 22.87 -17.82
CA VAL A 491 -6.51 23.25 -19.18
C VAL A 491 -7.56 24.37 -19.19
N SER A 492 -8.07 24.80 -18.03
CA SER A 492 -9.13 25.82 -17.92
C SER A 492 -8.78 27.15 -18.60
N GLY A 493 -7.52 27.56 -18.53
CA GLY A 493 -7.03 28.74 -19.26
C GLY A 493 -7.08 28.61 -20.78
N PHE A 494 -7.05 27.38 -21.30
CA PHE A 494 -7.13 27.06 -22.73
C PHE A 494 -8.58 26.84 -23.20
N ALA A 495 -9.48 26.45 -22.31
CA ALA A 495 -10.90 26.24 -22.58
C ALA A 495 -11.58 27.49 -23.15
N LEU A 496 -11.20 28.68 -22.66
CA LEU A 496 -11.65 29.97 -23.21
C LEU A 496 -11.25 30.16 -24.67
N GLN A 497 -10.08 29.68 -25.08
CA GLN A 497 -9.62 29.79 -26.46
C GLN A 497 -10.45 28.90 -27.38
N VAL A 498 -10.73 27.66 -26.95
CA VAL A 498 -11.64 26.73 -27.64
C VAL A 498 -13.00 27.38 -27.82
N ARG A 499 -13.58 27.94 -26.75
CA ARG A 499 -14.88 28.61 -26.77
C ARG A 499 -14.91 29.86 -27.67
N SER A 500 -13.85 30.67 -27.64
CA SER A 500 -13.75 31.90 -28.46
C SER A 500 -13.59 31.63 -29.95
N SER A 501 -13.11 30.43 -30.31
CA SER A 501 -12.88 30.02 -31.69
C SER A 501 -14.14 29.50 -32.39
N LEU A 502 -15.24 29.33 -31.65
CA LEU A 502 -16.53 28.95 -32.19
C LEU A 502 -17.31 30.19 -32.64
N PRO A 503 -18.05 30.12 -33.77
CA PRO A 503 -18.91 31.22 -34.19
C PRO A 503 -19.94 31.52 -33.10
N ARG A 504 -19.99 32.77 -32.62
CA ARG A 504 -21.07 33.22 -31.73
C ARG A 504 -22.37 33.28 -32.53
N LYS A 505 -23.17 32.21 -32.49
CA LYS A 505 -24.53 32.10 -33.08
C LYS A 505 -24.66 32.66 -34.52
N LEU A 506 -24.50 31.81 -35.55
CA LEU A 506 -25.16 31.85 -36.88
C LEU A 506 -25.43 33.19 -37.61
N SER A 507 -24.78 34.29 -37.22
CA SER A 507 -24.99 35.63 -37.75
C SER A 507 -23.69 36.41 -37.55
N GLU A 508 -23.02 36.70 -38.67
CA GLU A 508 -21.78 37.48 -38.83
C GLU A 508 -20.47 36.68 -38.91
N LYS A 509 -19.65 37.08 -39.88
CA LYS A 509 -18.41 36.42 -40.33
C LYS A 509 -17.38 36.25 -39.19
N PRO A 510 -16.59 35.16 -39.20
CA PRO A 510 -15.53 34.97 -38.20
C PRO A 510 -14.47 36.06 -38.33
N GLN A 511 -14.33 36.90 -37.30
CA GLN A 511 -13.16 37.75 -37.12
C GLN A 511 -12.15 36.98 -36.27
N TRP A 512 -11.03 36.61 -36.89
CA TRP A 512 -9.90 35.97 -36.22
C TRP A 512 -9.05 37.04 -35.53
N PRO A 513 -8.80 36.95 -34.22
CA PRO A 513 -7.92 37.90 -33.54
C PRO A 513 -6.45 37.73 -33.99
N ASP A 514 -5.73 38.85 -34.16
CA ASP A 514 -4.29 38.87 -34.52
C ASP A 514 -3.45 38.19 -33.42
N LEU A 515 -3.05 36.95 -33.69
CA LEU A 515 -2.37 36.04 -32.76
C LEU A 515 -0.88 36.40 -32.51
N ARG A 516 -0.37 37.51 -33.06
CA ARG A 516 1.03 37.94 -32.86
C ARG A 516 1.39 38.30 -31.42
N HIS A 517 0.41 38.62 -30.57
CA HIS A 517 0.63 38.81 -29.12
C HIS A 517 0.69 37.50 -28.32
N LEU A 518 0.19 36.38 -28.86
CA LEU A 518 -0.07 35.14 -28.12
C LEU A 518 1.12 34.16 -28.08
N LEU A 519 2.06 34.25 -29.04
CA LEU A 519 3.36 33.56 -28.93
C LEU A 519 4.25 34.15 -27.81
N LYS A 520 4.00 35.40 -27.39
CA LYS A 520 4.65 36.01 -26.21
C LYS A 520 3.97 35.61 -24.89
N THR A 521 2.74 35.10 -24.94
CA THR A 521 1.95 34.67 -23.77
C THR A 521 1.58 33.18 -23.82
N CYS A 522 2.38 32.35 -24.48
CA CYS A 522 2.47 30.94 -24.10
C CYS A 522 2.73 30.89 -22.58
N PRO A 523 2.09 30.00 -21.81
CA PRO A 523 2.20 29.98 -20.37
C PRO A 523 3.56 29.39 -19.89
N PHE A 524 4.68 29.77 -20.52
CA PHE A 524 5.99 29.58 -19.92
C PHE A 524 6.14 30.37 -18.60
N SER A 525 5.28 31.38 -18.35
CA SER A 525 5.25 32.14 -17.10
C SER A 525 4.18 31.70 -16.08
N CYS A 526 3.08 31.07 -16.51
CA CYS A 526 2.00 30.65 -15.60
C CYS A 526 2.21 29.23 -15.05
N VAL A 527 2.84 28.31 -15.79
CA VAL A 527 3.21 26.98 -15.26
C VAL A 527 4.33 27.09 -14.21
N ASN A 528 5.14 28.15 -14.26
CA ASN A 528 6.19 28.43 -13.27
C ASN A 528 5.68 29.09 -11.97
N ARG A 529 4.40 29.47 -11.86
CA ARG A 529 3.85 30.12 -10.64
C ARG A 529 2.98 29.23 -9.75
N VAL A 530 2.72 27.99 -10.15
CA VAL A 530 2.02 27.00 -9.30
C VAL A 530 2.94 25.80 -9.05
N SER A 531 4.10 26.07 -8.44
CA SER A 531 4.85 25.10 -7.63
C SER A 531 5.92 25.79 -6.75
N PRO A 532 5.56 26.64 -5.76
CA PRO A 532 6.54 27.06 -4.75
C PRO A 532 6.81 25.99 -3.68
N GLN A 533 6.01 24.92 -3.61
CA GLN A 533 6.08 23.95 -2.50
C GLN A 533 6.96 22.71 -2.78
N LEU A 534 7.46 22.52 -3.99
CA LEU A 534 8.40 21.43 -4.32
C LEU A 534 9.86 21.91 -4.55
N ALA A 535 10.12 23.23 -4.44
CA ALA A 535 11.44 23.82 -4.60
C ALA A 535 12.09 24.33 -3.30
N GLN A 536 11.40 24.22 -2.16
CA GLN A 536 11.97 24.47 -0.84
C GLN A 536 12.48 23.14 -0.27
N ILE A 537 13.70 22.80 -0.66
CA ILE A 537 14.78 22.19 0.14
C ILE A 537 16.01 22.35 -0.78
N ARG A 538 16.69 23.49 -0.64
CA ARG A 538 17.96 23.76 -1.31
C ARG A 538 19.05 23.79 -0.25
N PRO A 539 20.02 22.88 -0.24
CA PRO A 539 21.29 23.15 0.42
C PRO A 539 22.15 24.02 -0.50
N ALA A 540 22.49 25.21 -0.03
CA ALA A 540 23.51 26.06 -0.64
C ALA A 540 24.88 25.39 -0.51
N PHE A 541 25.41 24.84 -1.60
CA PHE A 541 26.85 24.55 -1.70
C PHE A 541 27.58 25.86 -2.01
N LYS A 542 28.13 26.48 -0.96
CA LYS A 542 29.16 27.52 -1.12
C LYS A 542 30.42 26.86 -1.68
N LYS A 543 30.88 27.35 -2.85
CA LYS A 543 32.24 27.12 -3.35
C LYS A 543 33.23 27.65 -2.30
N GLY A 544 34.03 26.77 -1.73
CA GLY A 544 35.20 27.12 -0.94
C GLY A 544 36.37 27.39 -1.88
N GLU A 545 36.92 28.59 -1.76
CA GLU A 545 38.14 29.05 -2.42
C GLU A 545 39.34 28.18 -2.01
N HIS A 546 40.20 27.85 -2.98
CA HIS A 546 41.55 27.37 -2.73
C HIS A 546 42.42 28.50 -2.18
N PRO A 547 43.31 28.18 -1.22
CA PRO A 547 44.65 28.78 -1.27
C PRO A 547 45.74 27.71 -1.26
N ARG A 548 46.59 27.83 -2.30
CA ARG A 548 47.92 27.26 -2.55
C ARG A 548 48.04 25.79 -2.90
#